data_AF-A0A414K408-F1
#
_entry.id   AF-A0A414K408-F1
#
_cell.length_a   1.000
_cell.length_b   1.000
_cell.length_c   1.000
_cell.angle_alpha   90.00
_cell.angle_beta   90.00
_cell.angle_gamma   90.00
#
_symmetry.space_group_name_H-M   'P 1'
#
loop_
_entity.id
_entity.type
_entity.pdbx_description
1 polymer ?
#
loop_
_entity_poly.entity_id
_entity_poly.type
_entity_poly.pdbx_seq_one_letter_code
_entity_poly.pdbx_strand_id
1 'polypeptide(L)'
;LKHQNNVMYISEIVEINNYRNLTGKTITFNDTLNFLIGENNIGKTNILELINICLAIGKFAETDFMDITLPIKIKFKVKYSNEEIGYFEDNFDVDDSNSITLVAVQDSVDERINYYHDTPNQTKIGMATIRTMNILYYYAQRMPSKEVDFRKTSGSGKVLNYLIQHSWNNLKYKKKIFLRKQSIELSYST
;
A
#
# COMPACT_ATOMS: atom_id res chain seq x y z
N LEU A 1 20.07 14.98 -14.80
CA LEU A 1 19.25 15.08 -13.57
C LEU A 1 18.35 13.86 -13.53
N LYS A 2 18.58 12.92 -12.61
CA LYS A 2 17.65 11.81 -12.41
C LYS A 2 16.45 12.39 -11.66
N HIS A 3 15.32 12.58 -12.33
CA HIS A 3 14.06 12.73 -11.62
C HIS A 3 13.82 11.42 -10.87
N GLN A 4 14.07 11.41 -9.56
CA GLN A 4 13.49 10.40 -8.68
C GLN A 4 12.00 10.70 -8.66
N ASN A 5 11.24 10.04 -9.52
CA ASN A 5 9.79 10.04 -9.44
C ASN A 5 9.42 9.22 -8.20
N ASN A 6 9.31 9.89 -7.06
CA ASN A 6 8.78 9.28 -5.85
C ASN A 6 7.30 9.02 -6.07
N VAL A 7 6.94 7.74 -6.11
CA VAL A 7 5.56 7.25 -6.19
C VAL A 7 4.83 7.57 -4.88
N MET A 8 3.51 7.59 -4.92
CA MET A 8 2.63 7.78 -3.77
C MET A 8 3.04 6.91 -2.58
N TYR A 9 3.18 7.53 -1.41
CA TYR A 9 3.56 6.84 -0.18
C TYR A 9 2.91 7.47 1.04
N ILE A 10 2.75 6.67 2.11
CA ILE A 10 2.36 7.18 3.42
C ILE A 10 3.58 7.86 4.03
N SER A 11 3.51 9.18 4.22
CA SER A 11 4.57 9.95 4.84
C SER A 11 4.49 9.95 6.36
N GLU A 12 3.28 9.87 6.92
CA GLU A 12 3.07 9.91 8.37
C GLU A 12 1.75 9.24 8.76
N ILE A 13 1.71 8.62 9.95
CA ILE A 13 0.49 8.37 10.71
C ILE A 13 0.47 9.42 11.83
N VAL A 14 -0.40 10.42 11.68
CA VAL A 14 -0.40 11.66 12.47
C VAL A 14 -1.24 11.54 13.74
N GLU A 15 -2.24 10.65 13.75
CA GLU A 15 -3.12 10.43 14.89
C GLU A 15 -3.55 8.96 14.93
N ILE A 16 -3.44 8.33 16.10
CA ILE A 16 -3.91 6.97 16.34
C ILE A 16 -4.73 7.00 17.62
N ASN A 17 -6.03 6.73 17.50
CA ASN A 17 -6.93 6.64 18.64
C ASN A 17 -7.55 5.25 18.73
N ASN A 18 -7.55 4.72 19.96
CA ASN A 18 -8.22 3.48 20.35
C ASN A 18 -7.74 2.20 19.65
N TYR A 19 -6.55 2.21 19.02
CA TYR A 19 -5.99 1.04 18.33
C TYR A 19 -4.83 0.42 19.12
N ARG A 20 -5.11 -0.73 19.75
CA ARG A 20 -4.15 -1.55 20.52
C ARG A 20 -3.18 -0.71 21.36
N ASN A 21 -1.91 -1.09 21.44
CA ASN A 21 -0.88 -0.35 22.16
C ASN A 21 -0.32 0.88 21.41
N LEU A 22 -0.91 1.27 20.26
CA LEU A 22 -0.43 2.39 19.45
C LEU A 22 -1.21 3.69 19.67
N THR A 23 -2.27 3.68 20.47
CA THR A 23 -3.02 4.89 20.80
C THR A 23 -2.10 6.01 21.31
N GLY A 24 -2.29 7.22 20.78
CA GLY A 24 -1.51 8.41 21.11
C GLY A 24 -0.10 8.45 20.50
N LYS A 25 0.29 7.47 19.67
CA LYS A 25 1.57 7.48 18.97
C LYS A 25 1.43 8.10 17.58
N THR A 26 2.51 8.72 17.13
CA THR A 26 2.70 9.18 15.75
C THR A 26 3.86 8.42 15.11
N ILE A 27 3.85 8.29 13.78
CA ILE A 27 4.87 7.53 13.05
C ILE A 27 5.18 8.24 11.74
N THR A 28 6.44 8.62 11.53
CA THR A 28 6.93 9.20 10.28
C THR A 28 7.64 8.15 9.43
N PHE A 29 7.47 8.20 8.12
CA PHE A 29 8.08 7.27 7.17
C PHE A 29 9.00 8.01 6.18
N ASN A 30 10.12 7.37 5.87
CA ASN A 30 10.92 7.71 4.71
C ASN A 30 10.20 7.26 3.42
N ASP A 31 10.41 8.02 2.34
CA ASP A 31 9.85 7.84 1.01
C ASP A 31 10.41 6.63 0.24
N THR A 32 11.56 6.11 0.66
CA THR A 32 12.24 5.00 -0.03
C THR A 32 12.16 3.69 0.74
N LEU A 33 12.57 3.67 2.02
CA LEU A 33 12.66 2.44 2.80
C LEU A 33 12.57 2.70 4.30
N ASN A 34 11.79 1.86 4.98
CA ASN A 34 11.54 1.97 6.41
C ASN A 34 11.87 0.65 7.12
N PHE A 35 12.61 0.72 8.21
CA PHE A 35 12.91 -0.43 9.06
C PHE A 35 12.28 -0.23 10.43
N LEU A 36 11.43 -1.17 10.86
CA LEU A 36 10.85 -1.20 12.20
C LEU A 36 11.74 -2.05 13.11
N ILE A 37 12.49 -1.42 14.00
CA ILE A 37 13.44 -2.07 14.92
C ILE A 37 13.02 -1.76 16.36
N GLY A 38 13.21 -2.71 17.27
CA GLY A 38 12.88 -2.58 18.69
C GLY A 38 12.69 -3.94 19.34
N GLU A 39 12.38 -3.95 20.63
CA GLU A 39 12.12 -5.18 21.39
C GLU A 39 10.90 -5.94 20.87
N ASN A 40 10.87 -7.25 21.13
CA ASN A 40 9.70 -8.06 20.82
C ASN A 40 8.47 -7.54 21.58
N ASN A 41 7.30 -7.66 20.96
CA ASN A 41 6.01 -7.28 21.54
C ASN A 41 5.80 -5.78 21.81
N ILE A 42 6.69 -4.89 21.34
CA ILE A 42 6.52 -3.44 21.53
C ILE A 42 5.51 -2.78 20.58
N GLY A 43 4.93 -3.56 19.65
CA GLY A 43 3.93 -3.07 18.69
C GLY A 43 4.41 -2.93 17.24
N LYS A 44 5.61 -3.41 16.88
CA LYS A 44 6.12 -3.37 15.50
C LYS A 44 5.14 -4.00 14.49
N THR A 45 4.62 -5.18 14.83
CA THR A 45 3.62 -5.87 14.00
C THR A 45 2.30 -5.09 13.94
N ASN A 46 1.90 -4.46 15.04
CA ASN A 46 0.67 -3.65 15.10
C ASN A 46 0.74 -2.47 14.12
N ILE A 47 1.92 -1.88 13.86
CA ILE A 47 2.08 -0.81 12.86
C ILE A 47 1.78 -1.35 11.45
N LEU A 48 2.33 -2.50 11.11
CA LEU A 48 2.12 -3.12 9.80
C LEU A 48 0.67 -3.58 9.61
N GLU A 49 0.07 -4.13 10.67
CA GLU A 49 -1.34 -4.54 10.67
C GLU A 49 -2.27 -3.34 10.57
N LEU A 50 -1.99 -2.23 11.26
CA LEU A 50 -2.74 -0.98 11.15
C LEU A 50 -2.82 -0.50 9.70
N ILE A 51 -1.68 -0.41 9.01
CA ILE A 51 -1.60 0.04 7.61
C ILE A 51 -2.39 -0.93 6.71
N ASN A 52 -2.21 -2.23 6.90
CA ASN A 52 -2.89 -3.26 6.10
C ASN A 52 -4.42 -3.24 6.34
N ILE A 53 -4.85 -3.05 7.58
CA ILE A 53 -6.28 -2.97 7.93
C ILE A 53 -6.89 -1.73 7.29
N CYS A 54 -6.28 -0.56 7.48
CA CYS A 54 -6.78 0.71 6.94
C CYS A 54 -6.88 0.69 5.41
N LEU A 55 -5.95 0.07 4.70
CA LEU A 55 -5.84 0.28 3.25
C LEU A 55 -6.21 -0.93 2.39
N ALA A 56 -6.19 -2.14 2.95
CA ALA A 56 -6.52 -3.36 2.20
C ALA A 56 -7.78 -4.08 2.72
N ILE A 57 -7.94 -4.21 4.05
CA ILE A 57 -9.03 -4.99 4.66
C ILE A 57 -10.31 -4.14 4.80
N GLY A 58 -10.17 -2.90 5.31
CA GLY A 58 -11.27 -1.95 5.50
C GLY A 58 -12.18 -2.24 6.69
N LYS A 59 -11.70 -2.99 7.70
CA LYS A 59 -12.41 -3.26 8.96
C LYS A 59 -11.44 -3.73 10.05
N PHE A 60 -11.47 -3.08 11.21
CA PHE A 60 -10.83 -3.51 12.45
C PHE A 60 -11.67 -4.60 13.14
N ALA A 61 -10.99 -5.58 13.73
CA ALA A 61 -11.61 -6.62 14.56
C ALA A 61 -11.84 -6.10 15.99
N GLU A 62 -12.72 -6.73 16.75
CA GLU A 62 -12.98 -6.38 18.16
C GLU A 62 -11.68 -6.32 18.99
N THR A 63 -10.76 -7.26 18.76
CA THR A 63 -9.46 -7.34 19.44
C THR A 63 -8.50 -6.20 19.11
N ASP A 64 -8.82 -5.37 18.10
CA ASP A 64 -8.03 -4.19 17.75
C ASP A 64 -8.37 -2.97 18.60
N PHE A 65 -9.57 -2.93 19.17
CA PHE A 65 -10.04 -1.84 20.02
C PHE A 65 -9.40 -1.93 21.41
N MET A 66 -8.91 -0.81 21.95
CA MET A 66 -8.60 -0.77 23.39
C MET A 66 -9.87 -0.72 24.23
N ASP A 67 -10.87 0.01 23.74
CA ASP A 67 -12.20 0.14 24.32
C ASP A 67 -13.23 0.00 23.19
N ILE A 68 -14.00 -1.09 23.21
CA ILE A 68 -15.01 -1.39 22.19
C ILE A 68 -16.18 -0.38 22.16
N THR A 69 -16.30 0.46 23.19
CA THR A 69 -17.35 1.50 23.26
C THR A 69 -16.96 2.80 22.56
N LEU A 70 -15.70 2.92 22.16
CA LEU A 70 -15.15 4.09 21.48
C LEU A 70 -14.78 3.77 20.03
N PRO A 71 -14.84 4.75 19.11
CA PRO A 71 -14.42 4.53 17.73
C PRO A 71 -12.91 4.33 17.63
N ILE A 72 -12.46 3.58 16.63
CA ILE A 72 -11.07 3.66 16.16
C ILE A 72 -10.99 4.80 15.14
N LYS A 73 -10.03 5.71 15.34
CA LYS A 73 -9.75 6.81 14.41
C LYS A 73 -8.27 6.89 14.13
N ILE A 74 -7.92 6.77 12.86
CA ILE A 74 -6.55 6.81 12.37
C ILE A 74 -6.44 7.91 11.34
N LYS A 75 -5.49 8.82 11.52
CA LYS A 75 -5.13 9.81 10.52
C LYS A 75 -3.77 9.50 9.92
N PHE A 76 -3.67 9.50 8.60
CA PHE A 76 -2.41 9.29 7.91
C PHE A 76 -2.26 10.25 6.73
N LYS A 77 -1.07 10.81 6.61
CA LYS A 77 -0.70 11.75 5.54
C LYS A 77 -0.03 11.01 4.40
N VAL A 78 -0.63 11.09 3.21
CA VAL A 78 -0.10 10.50 1.98
C VAL A 78 0.51 11.63 1.14
N LYS A 79 1.67 11.37 0.55
CA LYS A 79 2.33 12.26 -0.41
C LYS A 79 2.35 11.63 -1.80
N TYR A 80 2.32 12.46 -2.83
CA TYR A 80 2.21 12.07 -4.24
C TYR A 80 3.34 12.64 -5.09
N SER A 81 3.65 11.94 -6.17
CA SER A 81 4.40 12.50 -7.28
C SER A 81 3.55 13.52 -8.06
N ASN A 82 4.20 14.34 -8.88
CA ASN A 82 3.47 15.27 -9.77
C ASN A 82 2.61 14.54 -10.81
N GLU A 83 3.00 13.32 -11.20
CA GLU A 83 2.24 12.48 -12.13
C GLU A 83 1.00 11.83 -11.50
N GLU A 84 0.91 11.81 -10.17
CA GLU A 84 -0.20 11.24 -9.40
C GLU A 84 -1.16 12.31 -8.86
N ILE A 85 -0.89 13.59 -9.16
CA ILE A 85 -1.82 14.68 -8.87
C ILE A 85 -3.18 14.37 -9.53
N GLY A 86 -4.26 14.54 -8.77
CA GLY A 86 -5.61 14.20 -9.18
C GLY A 86 -6.04 12.77 -8.86
N TYR A 87 -5.19 11.94 -8.24
CA TYR A 87 -5.59 10.59 -7.79
C TYR A 87 -6.78 10.64 -6.83
N PHE A 88 -6.79 11.60 -5.90
CA PHE A 88 -7.90 11.87 -4.99
C PHE A 88 -8.82 12.98 -5.52
N GLU A 89 -8.92 13.12 -6.84
CA GLU A 89 -9.64 14.22 -7.51
C GLU A 89 -9.10 15.58 -7.03
N ASP A 90 -9.97 16.48 -6.56
CA ASP A 90 -9.59 17.80 -6.06
C ASP A 90 -9.30 17.81 -4.55
N ASN A 91 -9.18 16.64 -3.91
CA ASN A 91 -8.90 16.56 -2.47
C ASN A 91 -7.38 16.54 -2.22
N PHE A 92 -6.83 17.67 -1.77
CA PHE A 92 -5.45 17.84 -1.35
C PHE A 92 -5.37 18.80 -0.15
N ASP A 93 -4.30 18.69 0.64
CA ASP A 93 -4.10 19.57 1.79
C ASP A 93 -3.82 21.00 1.32
N VAL A 94 -4.42 21.99 1.99
CA VAL A 94 -4.33 23.42 1.61
C VAL A 94 -2.88 23.90 1.55
N ASP A 95 -2.04 23.40 2.45
CA ASP A 95 -0.64 23.81 2.57
C ASP A 95 0.30 23.05 1.61
N ASP A 96 -0.15 21.94 1.01
CA ASP A 96 0.67 21.08 0.16
C ASP A 96 -0.20 20.28 -0.83
N SER A 97 -0.26 20.77 -2.07
CA SER A 97 -0.99 20.15 -3.18
C SER A 97 -0.50 18.75 -3.55
N ASN A 98 0.70 18.36 -3.13
CA ASN A 98 1.26 17.04 -3.33
C ASN A 98 1.00 16.12 -2.13
N SER A 99 0.04 16.47 -1.26
CA SER A 99 -0.34 15.64 -0.14
C SER A 99 -1.84 15.66 0.15
N ILE A 100 -2.31 14.61 0.81
CA ILE A 100 -3.62 14.56 1.45
C ILE A 100 -3.44 13.99 2.85
N THR A 101 -4.24 14.46 3.80
CA THR A 101 -4.40 13.81 5.09
C THR A 101 -5.72 13.02 5.11
N LEU A 102 -5.63 11.69 5.19
CA LEU A 102 -6.75 10.77 5.24
C LEU A 102 -7.15 10.47 6.68
N VAL A 103 -8.45 10.46 6.95
CA VAL A 103 -9.05 10.05 8.22
C VAL A 103 -9.82 8.75 8.00
N ALA A 104 -9.36 7.66 8.61
CA ALA A 104 -10.06 6.38 8.67
C ALA A 104 -10.76 6.25 10.03
N VAL A 105 -12.08 6.08 10.01
CA VAL A 105 -12.91 5.96 11.22
C VAL A 105 -13.75 4.69 11.16
N GLN A 106 -13.73 3.90 12.22
CA GLN A 106 -14.70 2.83 12.45
C GLN A 106 -15.43 3.10 13.76
N ASP A 107 -16.72 3.41 13.65
CA ASP A 107 -17.53 3.88 14.78
C ASP A 107 -17.86 2.76 15.78
N SER A 108 -18.04 1.53 15.30
CA SER A 108 -18.33 0.35 16.10
C SER A 108 -17.68 -0.92 15.53
N VAL A 109 -17.65 -2.00 16.32
CA VAL A 109 -17.07 -3.30 15.93
C VAL A 109 -17.79 -3.93 14.72
N ASP A 110 -19.08 -3.64 14.56
CA ASP A 110 -19.91 -4.23 13.50
C ASP A 110 -19.74 -3.51 12.15
N GLU A 111 -19.33 -2.26 12.18
CA GLU A 111 -19.19 -1.41 11.00
C GLU A 111 -17.87 -1.61 10.26
N ARG A 112 -17.78 -1.02 9.06
CA ARG A 112 -16.55 -0.94 8.26
C ARG A 112 -15.92 0.43 8.43
N ILE A 113 -14.67 0.55 8.02
CA ILE A 113 -13.97 1.84 8.01
C ILE A 113 -14.61 2.77 6.98
N ASN A 114 -14.99 3.97 7.44
CA ASN A 114 -15.29 5.13 6.61
C ASN A 114 -14.03 5.98 6.45
N TYR A 115 -13.86 6.57 5.26
CA TYR A 115 -12.68 7.37 4.91
C TYR A 115 -13.08 8.79 4.56
N TYR A 116 -12.27 9.74 5.00
CA TYR A 116 -12.49 11.17 4.78
C TYR A 116 -11.16 11.87 4.48
N HIS A 117 -11.21 12.98 3.75
CA HIS A 117 -10.15 13.97 3.74
C HIS A 117 -10.25 14.82 5.02
N ASP A 118 -9.12 15.06 5.69
CA ASP A 118 -9.02 15.84 6.94
C ASP A 118 -9.22 17.35 6.69
N THR A 119 -10.43 17.71 6.32
CA THR A 119 -10.90 19.09 6.18
C THR A 119 -12.04 19.35 7.15
N PRO A 120 -12.39 20.62 7.43
CA PRO A 120 -13.53 20.95 8.28
C PRO A 120 -14.85 20.32 7.83
N ASN A 121 -15.01 20.08 6.52
CA ASN A 121 -16.21 19.47 5.94
C ASN A 121 -16.16 17.94 5.92
N GLN A 122 -15.03 17.32 6.29
CA GLN A 122 -14.80 15.87 6.24
C GLN A 122 -15.26 15.25 4.91
N THR A 123 -14.67 15.71 3.79
CA THR A 123 -15.05 15.21 2.46
C THR A 123 -14.87 13.70 2.40
N LYS A 124 -15.95 12.95 2.14
CA LYS A 124 -15.93 11.49 2.14
C LYS A 124 -15.14 10.95 0.96
N ILE A 125 -14.28 9.97 1.22
CA ILE A 125 -13.50 9.27 0.21
C ILE A 125 -14.07 7.86 0.05
N GLY A 126 -14.29 7.46 -1.20
CA GLY A 126 -14.79 6.14 -1.52
C GLY A 126 -13.78 5.04 -1.13
N MET A 127 -14.26 3.97 -0.51
CA MET A 127 -13.44 2.78 -0.23
C MET A 127 -12.81 2.19 -1.50
N ALA A 128 -13.45 2.37 -2.67
CA ALA A 128 -12.87 1.95 -3.95
C ALA A 128 -11.54 2.65 -4.24
N THR A 129 -11.46 3.97 -4.03
CA THR A 129 -10.24 4.79 -4.19
C THR A 129 -9.15 4.36 -3.22
N ILE A 130 -9.50 4.07 -1.97
CA ILE A 130 -8.53 3.56 -0.99
C ILE A 130 -7.97 2.20 -1.43
N ARG A 131 -8.84 1.30 -1.91
CA ARG A 131 -8.44 -0.05 -2.34
C ARG A 131 -7.63 -0.07 -3.63
N THR A 132 -7.60 1.02 -4.39
CA THR A 132 -6.72 1.17 -5.55
C THR A 132 -5.32 1.64 -5.17
N MET A 133 -5.04 1.93 -3.90
CA MET A 133 -3.68 2.24 -3.44
C MET A 133 -2.79 0.99 -3.54
N ASN A 134 -1.54 1.17 -3.97
CA ASN A 134 -0.62 0.06 -4.21
C ASN A 134 -0.01 -0.46 -2.91
N ILE A 135 -0.55 -1.56 -2.37
CA ILE A 135 -0.07 -2.17 -1.12
C ILE A 135 0.17 -3.66 -1.32
N LEU A 136 1.35 -4.09 -0.91
CA LEU A 136 1.73 -5.49 -0.83
C LEU A 136 2.09 -5.82 0.62
N TYR A 137 1.22 -6.57 1.29
CA TYR A 137 1.43 -7.03 2.65
C TYR A 137 1.80 -8.51 2.68
N TYR A 138 2.91 -8.86 3.34
CA TYR A 138 3.42 -10.23 3.43
C TYR A 138 3.93 -10.55 4.84
N TYR A 139 3.57 -11.71 5.39
CA TYR A 139 4.16 -12.26 6.61
C TYR A 139 4.81 -13.62 6.34
N ALA A 140 5.94 -13.89 7.00
CA ALA A 140 6.75 -15.09 6.73
C ALA A 140 6.04 -16.42 7.04
N GLN A 141 5.03 -16.40 7.92
CA GLN A 141 4.25 -17.58 8.29
C GLN A 141 3.07 -17.88 7.35
N ARG A 142 2.76 -17.06 6.32
CA ARG A 142 1.72 -17.41 5.35
C ARG A 142 2.29 -18.40 4.35
N MET A 143 1.60 -19.53 4.16
CA MET A 143 1.97 -20.52 3.15
C MET A 143 1.72 -19.91 1.76
N PRO A 144 2.74 -19.66 0.93
CA PRO A 144 2.56 -19.07 -0.40
C PRO A 144 1.57 -19.85 -1.27
N SER A 145 1.48 -21.17 -1.04
CA SER A 145 0.55 -22.09 -1.70
C SER A 145 -0.93 -21.82 -1.45
N LYS A 146 -1.30 -21.02 -0.42
CA LYS A 146 -2.71 -20.70 -0.10
C LYS A 146 -3.13 -19.29 -0.51
N GLU A 147 -2.20 -18.41 -0.86
CA GLU A 147 -2.47 -16.97 -0.99
C GLU A 147 -2.11 -16.37 -2.35
N VAL A 148 -1.07 -16.89 -3.00
CA VAL A 148 -0.69 -16.48 -4.36
C VAL A 148 -0.99 -17.64 -5.30
N ASP A 149 -2.25 -17.73 -5.70
CA ASP A 149 -2.60 -18.56 -6.85
C ASP A 149 -2.39 -17.74 -8.13
N PHE A 150 -1.23 -17.95 -8.77
CA PHE A 150 -0.85 -17.34 -10.05
C PHE A 150 -1.81 -17.67 -11.21
N ARG A 151 -2.81 -18.53 -10.98
CA ARG A 151 -3.84 -18.91 -11.95
C ARG A 151 -5.11 -18.08 -11.81
N LYS A 152 -5.24 -17.21 -10.81
CA LYS A 152 -6.43 -16.34 -10.66
C LYS A 152 -6.47 -15.27 -11.76
N THR A 153 -7.64 -15.12 -12.39
CA THR A 153 -7.87 -14.19 -13.50
C THR A 153 -8.53 -12.86 -13.07
N SER A 154 -8.75 -12.66 -11.77
CA SER A 154 -9.40 -11.47 -11.19
C SER A 154 -8.55 -10.82 -10.09
N GLY A 155 -8.78 -9.51 -9.87
CA GLY A 155 -8.09 -8.72 -8.84
C GLY A 155 -6.57 -8.60 -9.03
N SER A 156 -5.83 -8.56 -7.92
CA SER A 156 -4.36 -8.48 -7.89
C SER A 156 -3.66 -9.65 -8.60
N GLY A 157 -4.32 -10.82 -8.69
CA GLY A 157 -3.82 -11.97 -9.45
C GLY A 157 -3.71 -11.70 -10.96
N LYS A 158 -4.60 -10.89 -11.54
CA LYS A 158 -4.57 -10.54 -12.97
C LYS A 158 -3.37 -9.65 -13.31
N VAL A 159 -3.09 -8.65 -12.48
CA VAL A 159 -1.95 -7.74 -12.66
C VAL A 159 -0.64 -8.52 -12.51
N LEU A 160 -0.53 -9.36 -11.48
CA LEU A 160 0.67 -10.17 -11.26
C LEU A 160 0.89 -11.19 -12.38
N ASN A 161 -0.17 -11.86 -12.86
CA ASN A 161 -0.08 -12.79 -13.99
C ASN A 161 0.34 -12.06 -15.28
N TYR A 162 -0.20 -10.86 -15.54
CA TYR A 162 0.26 -10.03 -16.65
C TYR A 162 1.75 -9.68 -16.52
N LEU A 163 2.21 -9.23 -15.35
CA LEU A 163 3.62 -8.89 -15.13
C LEU A 163 4.54 -10.11 -15.30
N ILE A 164 4.12 -11.29 -14.84
CA ILE A 164 4.86 -12.54 -15.02
C ILE A 164 4.91 -12.92 -16.49
N GLN A 165 3.77 -12.92 -17.19
CA GLN A 165 3.72 -13.25 -18.62
C GLN A 165 4.53 -12.27 -19.46
N HIS A 166 4.44 -10.98 -19.16
CA HIS A 166 5.19 -9.94 -19.86
C HIS A 166 6.70 -10.10 -19.63
N SER A 167 7.12 -10.28 -18.37
CA SER A 167 8.51 -10.58 -18.00
C SER A 167 9.02 -11.86 -18.68
N TRP A 168 8.22 -12.91 -18.70
CA TRP A 168 8.56 -14.19 -19.33
C TRP A 168 8.68 -14.08 -20.84
N ASN A 169 7.78 -13.35 -21.49
CA ASN A 169 7.84 -13.08 -22.92
C ASN A 169 9.08 -12.25 -23.26
N ASN A 170 9.39 -11.22 -22.49
CA ASN A 170 10.61 -10.44 -22.66
C ASN A 170 11.88 -11.29 -22.47
N LEU A 171 11.88 -12.23 -21.52
CA LEU A 171 12.97 -13.19 -21.34
C LEU A 171 13.08 -14.18 -22.50
N LYS A 172 11.96 -14.70 -23.02
CA LYS A 172 11.93 -15.55 -24.23
C LYS A 172 12.46 -14.80 -25.46
N TYR A 173 12.05 -13.54 -25.64
CA TYR A 173 12.56 -12.67 -26.70
C TYR A 173 14.06 -12.44 -26.55
N LYS A 174 14.56 -12.11 -25.35
CA LYS A 174 16.01 -11.99 -25.10
C LYS A 174 16.77 -13.29 -25.37
N LYS A 175 16.23 -14.44 -24.95
CA LYS A 175 16.84 -15.76 -25.20
C LYS A 175 16.85 -16.10 -26.69
N LYS A 176 15.79 -15.78 -27.43
CA LYS A 176 15.72 -15.98 -28.90
C LYS A 176 16.67 -15.05 -29.66
N ILE A 177 16.85 -13.80 -29.19
CA ILE A 177 17.85 -12.86 -29.73
C ILE A 177 19.27 -13.36 -29.46
N PHE A 178 19.54 -13.88 -28.26
CA PHE A 178 20.85 -14.43 -27.90
C PHE A 178 21.21 -15.66 -28.76
N LEU A 179 20.27 -16.60 -28.92
CA LEU A 179 20.46 -17.78 -29.78
C LEU A 179 20.66 -17.38 -31.26
N ARG A 180 19.93 -16.37 -31.76
CA ARG A 180 20.14 -15.83 -33.11
C ARG A 180 21.53 -15.21 -33.27
N LYS A 181 22.01 -14.44 -32.29
CA LYS A 181 23.37 -13.85 -32.34
C LYS A 181 24.45 -14.93 -32.43
N GLN A 182 24.39 -15.99 -31.63
CA GLN A 182 25.33 -17.12 -31.73
C GLN A 182 25.28 -17.79 -33.10
N SER A 183 24.09 -18.07 -33.65
CA SER A 183 23.98 -18.69 -34.97
C SER A 183 24.49 -17.80 -36.11
N ILE A 184 24.40 -16.47 -35.95
CA ILE A 184 24.91 -15.49 -36.91
C ILE A 184 26.45 -15.41 -36.82
N GLU A 185 27.04 -15.41 -35.62
CA GLU A 185 28.50 -15.45 -35.44
C GLU A 185 29.13 -16.74 -36.01
N LEU A 186 28.45 -17.88 -35.88
CA LEU A 186 28.86 -19.17 -36.46
C LEU A 186 28.77 -19.23 -38.01
N SER A 187 28.00 -18.34 -38.64
CA SER A 187 27.85 -18.31 -40.11
C SER A 187 28.76 -17.29 -40.79
N TYR A 188 29.50 -16.47 -40.03
CA TYR A 188 30.54 -15.58 -40.53
C TYR A 188 31.98 -16.11 -40.32
N SER A 189 32.12 -17.34 -39.83
CA SER A 189 33.42 -17.97 -39.52
C SER A 189 33.80 -19.15 -40.42
N THR A 190 33.35 -19.15 -41.68
CA THR A 190 33.79 -20.09 -42.75
C THR A 190 34.26 -19.35 -43.98
#